data_AF-A0A4R2B4H3-F1
#
_entry.id   AF-A0A4R2B4H3-F1
#
_cell.length_a   1.000
_cell.length_b   1.000
_cell.length_c   1.000
_cell.angle_alpha   90.00
_cell.angle_beta   90.00
_cell.angle_gamma   90.00
#
_symmetry.space_group_name_H-M   'P 1'
#
loop_
_entity.id
_entity.type
_entity.pdbx_description
1 polymer ?
#
loop_
_entity_poly.entity_id
_entity_poly.type
_entity_poly.pdbx_seq_one_letter_code
_entity_poly.pdbx_strand_id
1 'polypeptide(L)'
;MELESHIDYDRPGIPLPKDHVNRAFYGLGVHTTDQMVSIFGAPEKVYYDIRSQSEGSNDYYHVELFYKNFKAIVKTSMIVKTPYPRFILHGTKGSFIKYGIDKQEECLKAGRMPWEKDFGIDPKENYGKVSFTDEEGKDRNLTIPTPLGDYGRFYDVFVEAIEGKKGSLVTEEEALAVIEILENGFSGQNPRVHAFNKNNKTE
;
A
#
# COMPACT_ATOMS: atom_id res chain seq x y z
N MET A 1 2.86 -17.30 -1.77
CA MET A 1 3.06 -16.29 -0.71
C MET A 1 2.65 -14.97 -1.28
N GLU A 2 1.93 -14.18 -0.51
CA GLU A 2 1.49 -12.86 -0.96
C GLU A 2 1.43 -11.88 0.20
N LEU A 3 1.66 -10.61 -0.13
CA LEU A 3 1.45 -9.46 0.72
C LEU A 3 0.44 -8.56 0.03
N GLU A 4 -0.57 -8.08 0.73
CA GLU A 4 -1.50 -7.07 0.24
C GLU A 4 -1.40 -5.81 1.09
N SER A 5 -1.48 -4.66 0.44
CA SER A 5 -1.42 -3.32 1.02
C SER A 5 -2.57 -2.49 0.48
N HIS A 6 -3.58 -2.24 1.32
CA HIS A 6 -4.83 -1.57 0.94
C HIS A 6 -4.91 -0.15 1.51
N ILE A 7 -5.16 0.85 0.66
CA ILE A 7 -5.58 2.18 1.13
C ILE A 7 -6.95 2.46 0.53
N ASP A 8 -8.00 2.13 1.27
CA ASP A 8 -9.38 2.24 0.81
C ASP A 8 -10.17 3.33 1.54
N TYR A 9 -11.17 3.87 0.85
CA TYR A 9 -12.08 4.88 1.39
C TYR A 9 -13.54 4.57 1.03
N ASP A 10 -14.47 5.13 1.81
CA ASP A 10 -15.89 5.26 1.45
C ASP A 10 -16.18 6.74 1.13
N ARG A 11 -15.79 7.17 -0.06
CA ARG A 11 -15.90 8.55 -0.55
C ARG A 11 -16.43 8.58 -1.99
N PRO A 12 -17.66 8.08 -2.23
CA PRO A 12 -18.22 8.06 -3.57
C PRO A 12 -18.38 9.49 -4.12
N GLY A 13 -17.98 9.68 -5.38
CA GLY A 13 -18.27 10.90 -6.13
C GLY A 13 -17.39 12.11 -5.83
N ILE A 14 -16.27 11.95 -5.11
CA ILE A 14 -15.25 13.01 -5.07
C ILE A 14 -14.58 13.10 -6.45
N PRO A 15 -14.68 14.24 -7.16
CA PRO A 15 -14.03 14.39 -8.45
C PRO A 15 -12.51 14.37 -8.23
N LEU A 16 -11.83 13.34 -8.74
CA LEU A 16 -10.38 13.38 -8.88
C LEU A 16 -10.03 14.16 -10.15
N PRO A 17 -8.92 14.92 -10.18
CA PRO A 17 -8.53 15.64 -11.38
C PRO A 17 -8.30 14.69 -12.57
N LYS A 18 -8.58 15.17 -13.78
CA LYS A 18 -8.54 14.33 -15.00
C LYS A 18 -7.13 13.94 -15.44
N ASP A 19 -6.12 14.70 -15.03
CA ASP A 19 -4.71 14.45 -15.32
C ASP A 19 -4.20 13.19 -14.59
N HIS A 20 -3.35 12.40 -15.26
CA HIS A 20 -2.88 11.11 -14.78
C HIS A 20 -2.11 11.23 -13.46
N VAL A 21 -1.28 12.25 -13.33
CA VAL A 21 -0.45 12.53 -12.13
C VAL A 21 -1.32 12.81 -10.90
N ASN A 22 -2.56 13.22 -11.11
CA ASN A 22 -3.49 13.60 -10.05
C ASN A 22 -4.52 12.50 -9.71
N ARG A 23 -4.37 11.29 -10.25
CA ARG A 23 -5.26 10.14 -10.01
C ARG A 23 -4.85 9.31 -8.79
N ALA A 24 -5.71 8.40 -8.35
CA ALA A 24 -5.48 7.59 -7.15
C ALA A 24 -4.17 6.78 -7.19
N PHE A 25 -3.75 6.26 -8.35
CA PHE A 25 -2.51 5.49 -8.43
C PHE A 25 -1.26 6.35 -8.23
N TYR A 26 -1.18 7.56 -8.77
CA TYR A 26 -0.08 8.48 -8.45
C TYR A 26 -0.21 9.05 -7.02
N GLY A 27 -1.42 9.40 -6.58
CA GLY A 27 -1.63 10.05 -5.28
C GLY A 27 -1.50 9.12 -4.08
N LEU A 28 -1.88 7.85 -4.20
CA LEU A 28 -1.89 6.86 -3.11
C LEU A 28 -1.04 5.63 -3.44
N GLY A 29 -1.06 5.21 -4.70
CA GLY A 29 -0.25 4.10 -5.19
C GLY A 29 1.25 4.35 -5.06
N VAL A 30 1.71 5.61 -5.13
CA VAL A 30 3.12 5.96 -4.88
C VAL A 30 3.59 5.49 -3.51
N HIS A 31 2.80 5.73 -2.45
CA HIS A 31 3.18 5.35 -1.09
C HIS A 31 3.20 3.83 -0.91
N THR A 32 2.19 3.15 -1.43
CA THR A 32 2.11 1.69 -1.29
C THR A 32 3.13 0.96 -2.15
N THR A 33 3.44 1.48 -3.35
CA THR A 33 4.47 0.94 -4.23
C THR A 33 5.86 1.15 -3.65
N ASP A 34 6.16 2.36 -3.16
CA ASP A 34 7.40 2.70 -2.46
C ASP A 34 7.64 1.79 -1.24
N GLN A 35 6.60 1.50 -0.45
CA GLN A 35 6.69 0.53 0.64
C GLN A 35 7.11 -0.87 0.16
N MET A 36 6.63 -1.32 -1.00
CA MET A 36 7.02 -2.65 -1.52
C MET A 36 8.45 -2.62 -2.08
N VAL A 37 8.81 -1.56 -2.79
CA VAL A 37 10.14 -1.39 -3.39
C VAL A 37 11.22 -1.25 -2.30
N SER A 38 10.98 -0.47 -1.24
CA SER A 38 11.94 -0.32 -0.14
C SER A 38 12.17 -1.61 0.66
N ILE A 39 11.17 -2.50 0.75
CA ILE A 39 11.29 -3.77 1.49
C ILE A 39 11.88 -4.88 0.60
N PHE A 40 11.50 -4.94 -0.68
CA PHE A 40 11.76 -6.10 -1.54
C PHE A 40 12.57 -5.78 -2.80
N GLY A 41 12.88 -4.51 -3.06
CA GLY A 41 13.49 -4.03 -4.29
C GLY A 41 12.50 -3.94 -5.46
N ALA A 42 13.04 -3.68 -6.65
CA ALA A 42 12.28 -3.64 -7.89
C ALA A 42 11.71 -5.03 -8.24
N PRO A 43 10.43 -5.12 -8.65
CA PRO A 43 9.81 -6.38 -9.06
C PRO A 43 10.30 -6.84 -10.44
N GLU A 44 10.18 -8.14 -10.71
CA GLU A 44 10.51 -8.73 -12.02
C GLU A 44 9.43 -8.42 -13.08
N LYS A 45 8.17 -8.32 -12.65
CA LYS A 45 7.01 -8.05 -13.51
C LYS A 45 5.95 -7.27 -12.74
N VAL A 46 5.10 -6.55 -13.47
CA VAL A 46 3.97 -5.83 -12.88
C VAL A 46 2.69 -6.06 -13.69
N TYR A 47 1.60 -6.35 -12.98
CA TYR A 47 0.25 -6.37 -13.52
C TYR A 47 -0.50 -5.11 -13.09
N TYR A 48 -1.32 -4.56 -13.99
CA TYR A 48 -2.10 -3.36 -13.75
C TYR A 48 -3.59 -3.57 -14.07
N ASP A 49 -4.43 -3.19 -13.10
CA ASP A 49 -5.85 -2.92 -13.27
C ASP A 49 -6.15 -1.54 -12.67
N ILE A 50 -6.11 -0.50 -13.51
CA ILE A 50 -6.35 0.90 -13.14
C ILE A 50 -7.54 1.40 -13.94
N ARG A 51 -8.57 1.85 -13.23
CA ARG A 51 -9.89 2.11 -13.81
C ARG A 51 -10.67 3.09 -12.94
N SER A 52 -11.75 3.61 -13.51
CA SER A 52 -12.70 4.48 -12.84
C SER A 52 -13.93 3.66 -12.40
N GLN A 53 -14.19 3.62 -11.10
CA GLN A 53 -15.40 3.06 -10.48
C GLN A 53 -16.52 4.11 -10.35
N SER A 54 -16.16 5.39 -10.16
CA SER A 54 -17.07 6.55 -10.31
C SER A 54 -16.76 7.33 -11.59
N GLU A 55 -17.61 8.27 -12.01
CA GLU A 55 -17.49 8.98 -13.29
C GLU A 55 -16.12 9.70 -13.46
N GLY A 56 -15.24 9.13 -14.29
CA GLY A 56 -14.07 9.81 -14.86
C GLY A 56 -12.89 10.12 -13.92
N SER A 57 -12.83 9.53 -12.74
CA SER A 57 -11.88 9.84 -11.66
C SER A 57 -10.67 8.89 -11.52
N ASN A 58 -10.70 7.68 -12.11
CA ASN A 58 -9.69 6.63 -11.84
C ASN A 58 -9.34 6.51 -10.35
N ASP A 59 -10.39 6.27 -9.59
CA ASP A 59 -10.47 6.11 -8.14
C ASP A 59 -10.15 4.68 -7.67
N TYR A 60 -9.70 3.82 -8.58
CA TYR A 60 -9.36 2.43 -8.31
C TYR A 60 -8.04 2.03 -8.96
N TYR A 61 -7.25 1.29 -8.20
CA TYR A 61 -6.16 0.49 -8.74
C TYR A 61 -6.06 -0.84 -8.01
N HIS A 62 -5.69 -1.87 -8.76
CA HIS A 62 -5.17 -3.15 -8.28
C HIS A 62 -3.91 -3.44 -9.08
N VAL A 63 -2.77 -3.40 -8.42
CA VAL A 63 -1.45 -3.60 -9.04
C VAL A 63 -0.73 -4.72 -8.32
N GLU A 64 -0.23 -5.69 -9.09
CA GLU A 64 0.54 -6.81 -8.55
C GLU A 64 2.01 -6.69 -8.98
N LEU A 65 2.89 -6.65 -8.00
CA LEU A 65 4.35 -6.63 -8.14
C LEU A 65 4.86 -8.05 -7.93
N PHE A 66 5.38 -8.67 -8.98
CA PHE A 66 5.84 -10.06 -8.96
C PHE A 66 7.34 -10.13 -8.65
N TYR A 67 7.68 -10.92 -7.65
CA TYR A 67 9.05 -11.29 -7.29
C TYR A 67 9.24 -12.79 -7.51
N LYS A 68 10.48 -13.27 -7.47
CA LYS A 68 10.85 -14.66 -7.75
C LYS A 68 9.93 -15.73 -7.13
N ASN A 69 9.55 -15.56 -5.86
CA ASN A 69 8.82 -16.59 -5.08
C ASN A 69 7.52 -16.09 -4.43
N PHE A 70 7.15 -14.82 -4.61
CA PHE A 70 5.97 -14.22 -4.00
C PHE A 70 5.52 -13.00 -4.79
N LYS A 71 4.34 -12.46 -4.48
CA LYS A 71 3.86 -11.21 -5.04
C LYS A 71 3.44 -10.23 -3.94
N ALA A 72 3.57 -8.95 -4.21
CA ALA A 72 2.95 -7.89 -3.43
C ALA A 72 1.80 -7.28 -4.23
N ILE A 73 0.67 -7.05 -3.58
CA ILE A 73 -0.52 -6.43 -4.18
C ILE A 73 -0.71 -5.08 -3.49
N VAL A 74 -0.76 -4.01 -4.29
CA VAL A 74 -1.16 -2.70 -3.81
C VAL A 74 -2.51 -2.36 -4.40
N LYS A 75 -3.43 -1.90 -3.54
CA LYS A 75 -4.82 -1.70 -3.93
C LYS A 75 -5.46 -0.49 -3.26
N THR A 76 -6.33 0.17 -4.01
CA THR A 76 -7.24 1.20 -3.51
C THR A 76 -8.58 1.11 -4.21
N SER A 77 -9.64 1.37 -3.45
CA SER A 77 -10.97 1.71 -3.95
C SER A 77 -11.59 2.82 -3.09
N MET A 78 -12.33 3.73 -3.72
CA MET A 78 -13.04 4.85 -3.05
C MET A 78 -14.49 4.52 -2.66
N ILE A 79 -14.93 3.26 -2.82
CA ILE A 79 -16.31 2.82 -2.57
C ILE A 79 -16.38 1.66 -1.54
N VAL A 80 -15.40 1.59 -0.64
CA VAL A 80 -15.27 0.49 0.33
C VAL A 80 -15.97 0.84 1.63
N LYS A 81 -17.23 0.43 1.75
CA LYS A 81 -18.05 0.69 2.95
C LYS A 81 -17.54 -0.02 4.20
N THR A 82 -17.05 -1.24 4.03
CA THR A 82 -16.46 -2.06 5.09
C THR A 82 -14.97 -2.21 4.81
N PRO A 83 -14.08 -1.65 5.64
CA PRO A 83 -12.65 -1.66 5.36
C PRO A 83 -12.05 -3.07 5.25
N TYR A 84 -11.18 -3.25 4.26
CA TYR A 84 -10.24 -4.37 4.23
C TYR A 84 -9.15 -4.19 5.28
N PRO A 85 -8.42 -5.25 5.65
CA PRO A 85 -7.16 -5.09 6.37
C PRO A 85 -6.20 -4.19 5.59
N ARG A 86 -5.54 -3.27 6.29
CA ARG A 86 -4.48 -2.42 5.72
C ARG A 86 -3.32 -3.25 5.19
N PHE A 87 -2.97 -4.32 5.91
CA PHE A 87 -1.99 -5.31 5.47
C PHE A 87 -2.52 -6.73 5.66
N ILE A 88 -2.28 -7.57 4.66
CA ILE A 88 -2.48 -9.03 4.68
C ILE A 88 -1.16 -9.64 4.25
N LEU A 89 -0.59 -10.55 5.02
CA LEU A 89 0.63 -11.26 4.64
C LEU A 89 0.43 -12.76 4.88
N HIS A 90 0.65 -13.56 3.84
CA HIS A 90 0.60 -15.01 3.90
C HIS A 90 1.94 -15.63 3.50
N GLY A 91 2.60 -16.24 4.48
CA GLY A 91 3.81 -17.04 4.31
C GLY A 91 3.52 -18.54 4.34
N THR A 92 4.55 -19.36 4.20
CA THR A 92 4.41 -20.83 4.24
C THR A 92 4.08 -21.39 5.63
N LYS A 93 4.30 -20.61 6.70
CA LYS A 93 4.16 -21.05 8.10
C LYS A 93 3.14 -20.24 8.89
N GLY A 94 2.48 -19.26 8.28
CA GLY A 94 1.58 -18.38 9.00
C GLY A 94 1.13 -17.17 8.22
N SER A 95 0.32 -16.36 8.90
CA SER A 95 -0.33 -15.18 8.36
C SER A 95 -0.22 -14.01 9.32
N PHE A 96 -0.13 -12.80 8.79
CA PHE A 96 -0.23 -11.55 9.54
C PHE A 96 -1.33 -10.68 8.94
N ILE A 97 -2.21 -10.17 9.80
CA ILE A 97 -3.29 -9.27 9.41
C ILE A 97 -3.20 -8.01 10.27
N LYS A 98 -3.22 -6.85 9.64
CA LYS A 98 -3.30 -5.57 10.34
C LYS A 98 -4.40 -4.69 9.75
N TYR A 99 -5.23 -4.14 10.64
CA TYR A 99 -6.21 -3.10 10.32
C TYR A 99 -5.69 -1.72 10.69
N GLY A 100 -6.34 -0.68 10.15
CA GLY A 100 -6.04 0.72 10.45
C GLY A 100 -4.81 1.26 9.73
N ILE A 101 -4.86 2.55 9.41
CA ILE A 101 -3.73 3.34 8.89
C ILE A 101 -3.03 4.07 10.05
N ASP A 102 -1.78 4.49 9.82
CA ASP A 102 -1.04 5.36 10.74
C ASP A 102 -1.85 6.60 11.15
N LYS A 103 -1.69 7.02 12.42
CA LYS A 103 -2.52 8.05 13.06
C LYS A 103 -1.90 9.43 13.11
N GLN A 104 -0.66 9.60 12.66
CA GLN A 104 0.03 10.89 12.71
C GLN A 104 -0.66 11.93 11.83
N GLU A 105 -1.08 11.56 10.61
CA GLU A 105 -1.79 12.48 9.72
C GLU A 105 -3.14 12.94 10.32
N GLU A 106 -3.87 12.02 10.97
CA GLU A 106 -5.10 12.32 11.68
C GLU A 106 -4.86 13.27 12.86
N CYS A 107 -3.81 13.04 13.65
CA CYS A 107 -3.41 13.91 14.75
C CYS A 107 -3.05 15.32 14.25
N LEU A 108 -2.22 15.42 13.20
CA LEU A 108 -1.81 16.70 12.62
C LEU A 108 -3.01 17.49 12.06
N LYS A 109 -3.95 16.81 11.39
CA LYS A 109 -5.20 17.43 10.91
C LYS A 109 -6.10 17.93 12.05
N ALA A 110 -6.01 17.31 13.23
CA ALA A 110 -6.67 17.76 14.44
C ALA A 110 -5.90 18.86 15.20
N GLY A 111 -4.79 19.35 14.65
CA GLY A 111 -3.95 20.37 15.29
C GLY A 111 -3.08 19.85 16.43
N ARG A 112 -2.97 18.52 16.58
CA ARG A 112 -2.10 17.88 17.56
C ARG A 112 -0.69 17.71 17.02
N MET A 113 0.30 17.80 17.90
CA MET A 113 1.71 17.83 17.52
C MET A 113 2.52 16.63 18.07
N PRO A 114 3.65 16.27 17.45
CA PRO A 114 4.43 15.08 17.82
C PRO A 114 4.91 15.00 19.28
N TRP A 115 5.09 16.15 19.94
CA TRP A 115 5.50 16.20 21.35
C TRP A 115 4.34 15.98 22.35
N GLU A 116 3.10 15.89 21.86
CA GLU A 116 1.95 15.61 22.70
C GLU A 116 1.86 14.13 23.07
N LYS A 117 1.35 13.87 24.28
CA LYS A 117 1.09 12.52 24.76
C LYS A 117 0.14 11.78 23.80
N ASP A 118 0.43 10.52 23.52
CA ASP A 118 -0.40 9.64 22.69
C ASP A 118 -0.53 10.10 21.21
N PHE A 119 0.36 10.97 20.73
CA PHE A 119 0.44 11.33 19.30
C PHE A 119 0.79 10.11 18.46
N GLY A 120 0.02 9.85 17.39
CA GLY A 120 0.30 8.76 16.46
C GLY A 120 0.14 7.34 17.01
N ILE A 121 -0.31 7.16 18.25
CA ILE A 121 -0.52 5.83 18.83
C ILE A 121 -1.74 5.16 18.17
N ASP A 122 -1.51 3.99 17.60
CA ASP A 122 -2.55 3.15 17.04
C ASP A 122 -3.38 2.50 18.17
N PRO A 123 -4.72 2.50 18.10
CA PRO A 123 -5.53 1.85 19.12
C PRO A 123 -5.33 0.32 19.11
N LYS A 124 -5.52 -0.32 20.26
CA LYS A 124 -5.16 -1.74 20.48
C LYS A 124 -5.90 -2.71 19.55
N GLU A 125 -7.10 -2.36 19.13
CA GLU A 125 -7.91 -3.13 18.19
C GLU A 125 -7.29 -3.23 16.78
N ASN A 126 -6.42 -2.28 16.41
CA ASN A 126 -5.71 -2.24 15.13
C ASN A 126 -4.32 -2.90 15.20
N TYR A 127 -3.91 -3.40 16.37
CA TYR A 127 -2.67 -4.13 16.50
C TYR A 127 -2.66 -5.35 15.57
N GLY A 128 -1.49 -5.63 15.03
CA GLY A 128 -1.33 -6.71 14.08
C GLY A 128 -1.60 -8.06 14.73
N LYS A 129 -2.29 -8.95 14.03
CA LYS A 129 -2.58 -10.31 14.48
C LYS A 129 -1.74 -11.28 13.65
N VAL A 130 -0.94 -12.11 14.31
CA VAL A 130 -0.17 -13.19 13.67
C VAL A 130 -0.76 -14.53 14.08
N SER A 131 -0.97 -15.39 13.10
CA SER A 131 -1.32 -16.80 13.28
C SER A 131 -0.27 -17.66 12.60
N PHE A 132 0.39 -18.58 13.30
CA PHE A 132 1.48 -19.37 12.74
C PHE A 132 1.66 -20.71 13.47
N THR A 133 2.32 -21.66 12.83
CA THR A 133 2.72 -22.93 13.45
C THR A 133 4.14 -22.80 13.99
N ASP A 134 4.32 -23.06 15.29
CA ASP A 134 5.62 -22.99 15.95
C ASP A 134 6.52 -24.21 15.64
N GLU A 135 7.74 -24.23 16.17
CA GLU A 135 8.71 -25.30 15.94
C GLU A 135 8.28 -26.67 16.51
N GLU A 136 7.34 -26.67 17.46
CA GLU A 136 6.75 -27.87 18.05
C GLU A 136 5.54 -28.38 17.23
N GLY A 137 5.20 -27.72 16.12
CA GLY A 137 4.07 -28.07 15.27
C GLY A 137 2.72 -27.59 15.82
N LYS A 138 2.72 -26.65 16.77
CA LYS A 138 1.50 -26.15 17.41
C LYS A 138 1.08 -24.80 16.82
N ASP A 139 -0.21 -24.65 16.55
CA ASP A 139 -0.77 -23.38 16.11
C ASP A 139 -0.79 -22.34 17.24
N ARG A 140 -0.27 -21.16 16.93
CA ARG A 140 -0.16 -19.99 17.80
C ARG A 140 -0.87 -18.80 17.18
N ASN A 141 -1.46 -17.99 18.05
CA ASN A 141 -2.06 -16.70 17.71
C ASN A 141 -1.49 -15.63 18.64
N LEU A 142 -0.95 -14.56 18.08
CA LEU A 142 -0.35 -13.46 18.81
C LEU A 142 -0.91 -12.13 18.32
N THR A 143 -1.06 -11.18 19.24
CA THR A 143 -1.31 -9.77 18.92
C THR A 143 -0.01 -9.00 19.12
N ILE A 144 0.46 -8.33 18.07
CA ILE A 144 1.70 -7.56 18.03
C ILE A 144 1.36 -6.07 18.12
N PRO A 145 1.80 -5.37 19.19
CA PRO A 145 1.68 -3.93 19.28
C PRO A 145 2.30 -3.22 18.08
N THR A 146 1.57 -2.29 17.47
CA THR A 146 2.08 -1.46 16.38
C THR A 146 3.24 -0.60 16.91
N PRO A 147 4.43 -0.64 16.28
CA PRO A 147 5.49 0.31 16.58
C PRO A 147 5.00 1.75 16.41
N LEU A 148 5.51 2.67 17.22
CA LEU A 148 5.16 4.08 17.11
C LEU A 148 5.70 4.64 15.78
N GLY A 149 4.80 5.16 14.94
CA GLY A 149 5.16 5.88 13.73
C GLY A 149 5.78 7.24 14.06
N ASP A 150 6.80 7.62 13.31
CA ASP A 150 7.47 8.90 13.47
C ASP A 150 7.96 9.42 12.10
N TYR A 151 7.16 10.32 11.50
CA TYR A 151 7.53 10.98 10.26
C TYR A 151 8.73 11.92 10.41
N GLY A 152 9.07 12.34 11.64
CA GLY A 152 10.25 13.15 11.95
C GLY A 152 11.56 12.44 11.61
N ARG A 153 11.59 11.10 11.68
CA ARG A 153 12.77 10.30 11.35
C ARG A 153 13.29 10.51 9.92
N PHE A 154 12.41 10.89 9.00
CA PHE A 154 12.83 11.30 7.67
C PHE A 154 13.78 12.52 7.72
N TYR A 155 13.42 13.53 8.51
CA TYR A 155 14.22 14.75 8.68
C TYR A 155 15.52 14.49 9.43
N ASP A 156 15.51 13.58 10.41
CA ASP A 156 16.74 13.18 11.11
C ASP A 156 17.77 12.62 10.11
N VAL A 157 17.37 11.68 9.26
CA VAL A 157 18.25 11.09 8.25
C VAL A 157 18.60 12.09 7.16
N PHE A 158 17.68 12.97 6.78
CA PHE A 158 17.93 14.03 5.80
C PHE A 158 19.03 15.00 6.28
N VAL A 159 19.00 15.40 7.55
CA VAL A 159 20.06 16.24 8.15
C VAL A 159 21.40 15.49 8.17
N GLU A 160 21.42 14.23 8.60
CA GLU A 160 22.63 13.41 8.58
C GLU A 160 23.22 13.25 7.17
N ALA A 161 22.38 13.17 6.14
CA ALA A 161 22.79 13.08 4.75
C ALA A 161 23.43 14.39 4.25
N ILE A 162 22.83 15.55 4.57
CA ILE A 162 23.41 16.87 4.26
C ILE A 162 24.76 17.06 4.94
N GLU A 163 24.89 16.59 6.18
CA GLU A 163 26.15 16.66 6.94
C GLU A 163 27.19 15.62 6.50
N GLY A 164 26.88 14.76 5.52
CA GLY A 164 27.77 13.73 5.01
C GLY A 164 28.03 12.56 5.98
N LYS A 165 27.18 12.38 6.99
CA LYS A 165 27.32 11.33 8.02
C LYS A 165 26.71 10.00 7.60
N LYS A 166 25.65 10.04 6.79
CA LYS A 166 24.98 8.85 6.20
C LYS A 166 24.58 9.11 4.75
N GLY A 167 24.25 8.05 4.02
CA GLY A 167 23.64 8.15 2.71
C GLY A 167 22.16 8.58 2.78
N SER A 168 21.58 8.84 1.61
CA SER A 168 20.13 9.10 1.49
C SER A 168 19.31 7.93 2.04
N LEU A 169 18.18 8.23 2.67
CA LEU A 169 17.24 7.21 3.18
C LEU A 169 16.59 6.41 2.05
N VAL A 170 16.33 7.08 0.92
CA VAL A 170 15.75 6.51 -0.30
C VAL A 170 16.81 6.61 -1.39
N THR A 171 17.14 5.50 -2.04
CA THR A 171 18.13 5.52 -3.11
C THR A 171 17.54 6.02 -4.42
N GLU A 172 18.42 6.43 -5.35
CA GLU A 172 18.00 6.85 -6.69
C GLU A 172 17.33 5.68 -7.43
N GLU A 173 17.87 4.47 -7.29
CA GLU A 173 17.33 3.26 -7.91
C GLU A 173 15.92 2.92 -7.40
N GLU A 174 15.68 3.07 -6.10
CA GLU A 174 14.35 2.88 -5.51
C GLU A 174 13.35 3.91 -6.05
N ALA A 175 13.74 5.19 -6.05
CA ALA A 175 12.88 6.27 -6.54
C ALA A 175 12.54 6.09 -8.03
N LEU A 176 13.54 5.75 -8.86
CA LEU A 176 13.33 5.49 -10.29
C LEU A 176 12.44 4.28 -10.53
N ALA A 177 12.62 3.19 -9.78
CA ALA A 177 11.77 2.01 -9.90
C ALA A 177 10.31 2.33 -9.58
N VAL A 178 10.04 3.12 -8.54
CA VAL A 178 8.68 3.56 -8.20
C VAL A 178 8.08 4.41 -9.32
N ILE A 179 8.81 5.38 -9.86
CA ILE A 179 8.34 6.23 -10.96
C ILE A 179 8.04 5.38 -12.21
N GLU A 180 8.94 4.48 -12.58
CA GLU A 180 8.77 3.60 -13.74
C GLU A 180 7.53 2.71 -13.61
N ILE A 181 7.27 2.16 -12.41
CA ILE A 181 6.06 1.37 -12.14
C ILE A 181 4.79 2.24 -12.30
N LEU A 182 4.80 3.45 -11.74
CA LEU A 182 3.65 4.36 -11.83
C LEU A 182 3.37 4.77 -13.28
N GLU A 183 4.39 5.18 -14.03
CA GLU A 183 4.29 5.59 -15.43
C GLU A 183 3.79 4.45 -16.33
N ASN A 184 4.38 3.25 -16.17
CA ASN A 184 3.97 2.08 -16.93
C ASN A 184 2.52 1.67 -16.66
N GLY A 185 1.99 1.96 -15.46
CA GLY A 185 0.59 1.77 -15.14
C GLY A 185 -0.37 2.54 -16.06
N PHE A 186 0.05 3.63 -16.68
CA PHE A 186 -0.75 4.37 -17.67
C PHE A 186 -0.31 4.13 -19.12
N SER A 187 0.64 3.21 -19.33
CA SER A 187 1.07 2.77 -20.66
C SER A 187 0.15 1.66 -21.20
N GLY A 188 -0.54 1.97 -22.29
CA GLY A 188 -1.46 1.04 -22.94
C GLY A 188 -2.85 0.95 -22.26
N GLN A 189 -3.56 -0.13 -22.56
CA GLN A 189 -4.94 -0.32 -22.09
C GLN A 189 -4.97 -1.05 -20.73
N ASN A 190 -5.81 -0.55 -19.82
CA ASN A 190 -6.12 -1.18 -18.54
C ASN A 190 -7.59 -1.61 -18.44
N PRO A 191 -7.90 -2.69 -17.69
CA PRO A 191 -6.96 -3.72 -17.26
C PRO A 191 -6.38 -4.49 -18.45
N ARG A 192 -5.21 -5.10 -18.28
CA ARG A 192 -4.65 -6.00 -19.30
C ARG A 192 -5.38 -7.35 -19.24
N VAL A 193 -6.44 -7.49 -20.03
CA VAL A 193 -7.31 -8.67 -20.06
C VAL A 193 -7.39 -9.31 -21.44
N HIS A 194 -7.59 -10.64 -21.48
CA HIS A 194 -7.97 -11.35 -22.69
C HIS A 194 -9.50 -11.48 -22.76
N ALA A 195 -10.10 -11.00 -23.85
CA ALA A 195 -11.54 -11.14 -24.06
C ALA A 195 -11.93 -12.60 -24.32
N PHE A 196 -12.97 -13.09 -23.65
CA PHE A 196 -13.59 -14.36 -23.96
C PHE A 196 -14.78 -14.10 -24.90
N ASN A 197 -14.77 -14.65 -26.11
CA ASN A 197 -15.91 -14.56 -27.03
C ASN A 197 -17.10 -15.32 -26.43
N LYS A 198 -18.07 -14.60 -25.87
CA LYS A 198 -19.38 -15.16 -25.55
C LYS A 198 -20.18 -15.33 -26.84
N ASN A 199 -20.05 -16.48 -27.49
CA ASN A 199 -21.11 -16.92 -28.39
C ASN A 199 -22.33 -17.28 -27.53
N ASN A 200 -23.34 -16.42 -27.60
CA ASN A 200 -24.75 -16.60 -27.28
C ASN A 200 -25.11 -17.86 -26.47
N LYS A 201 -25.29 -17.70 -25.15
CA LYS A 201 -26.40 -18.42 -24.52
C LYS A 201 -27.67 -17.66 -24.90
N THR A 202 -28.31 -18.09 -25.99
CA THR A 202 -29.73 -17.85 -26.20
C THR A 202 -30.49 -18.41 -25.00
N GLU A 203 -31.34 -17.58 -24.40
CA GLU A 203 -32.35 -17.99 -23.41
C GLU A 203 -33.31 -19.04 -23.99
#